data_AF-A0A396IF02-F1
#
_entry.id   AF-A0A396IF02-F1
#
_cell.length_a   1.000
_cell.length_b   1.000
_cell.length_c   1.000
_cell.angle_alpha   90.00
_cell.angle_beta   90.00
_cell.angle_gamma   90.00
#
_symmetry.space_group_name_H-M   'P 1'
#
loop_
_entity.id
_entity.type
_entity.pdbx_description
1 polymer ?
#
loop_
_entity_poly.entity_id
_entity_poly.type
_entity_poly.pdbx_seq_one_letter_code
_entity_poly.pdbx_strand_id
1 'polypeptide(L)' 'MRLAALGLPPYSIFTIEEIEDATNNFHPSNLIGEGSHRQLGKGRFQDGSMLMVNLVKLKQKNQTLKVLPC' A
#
# COMPACT_ATOMS: atom_id res chain seq x y z
N MET A 1 12.56 16.49 15.45
CA MET A 1 13.66 15.59 15.01
C MET A 1 13.88 15.79 13.51
N ARG A 2 15.03 16.33 13.07
CA ARG A 2 15.35 16.50 11.64
C ARG A 2 16.28 15.38 11.19
N LEU A 3 15.74 14.38 10.50
CA LEU A 3 16.47 13.21 9.98
C LEU A 3 17.65 13.60 9.08
N ALA A 4 17.54 14.74 8.38
CA ALA A 4 18.60 15.29 7.54
C ALA A 4 19.90 15.64 8.31
N ALA A 5 19.82 15.98 9.61
CA ALA A 5 21.00 16.28 10.40
C ALA A 5 21.83 15.03 10.76
N LEU A 6 21.25 13.83 10.64
CA LEU A 6 21.90 12.56 10.94
C LEU A 6 22.47 11.88 9.69
N GLY A 7 22.39 12.51 8.51
CA GLY A 7 22.82 11.91 7.24
C GLY A 7 21.99 10.69 6.81
N LEU A 8 20.82 10.48 7.43
CA LEU A 8 19.93 9.38 7.11
C LEU A 8 19.12 9.70 5.85
N PRO A 9 18.83 8.69 5.01
CA PRO A 9 17.99 8.88 3.83
C PRO A 9 16.61 9.43 4.24
N PRO A 10 15.94 10.22 3.36
CA PRO A 10 14.61 10.76 3.63
C PRO A 10 13.50 9.69 3.57
N TYR A 11 13.88 8.41 3.43
CA TYR A 11 12.99 7.27 3.30
C TYR A 11 13.44 6.14 4.22
N SER A 12 12.48 5.31 4.63
CA SER A 12 12.70 4.08 5.40
C SER A 12 12.46 2.88 4.50
N ILE A 13 13.20 1.79 4.76
CA ILE A 13 13.02 0.51 4.09
C ILE A 13 12.28 -0.39 5.08
N PHE A 14 11.18 -1.00 4.61
CA PHE A 14 10.39 -1.96 5.37
C PHE A 14 10.22 -3.23 4.54
N THR A 15 10.20 -4.38 5.20
CA THR A 15 9.83 -5.64 4.58
C THR A 15 8.31 -5.72 4.40
N ILE A 16 7.85 -6.65 3.56
CA ILE A 16 6.42 -6.88 3.39
C ILE A 16 5.77 -7.41 4.67
N GLU A 17 6.49 -8.27 5.40
CA GLU A 17 6.05 -8.85 6.67
C GLU A 17 5.82 -7.77 7.74
N GLU A 18 6.70 -6.77 7.81
CA GLU A 18 6.54 -5.62 8.71
C GLU A 18 5.30 -4.80 8.38
N ILE A 19 5.01 -4.62 7.08
CA ILE A 19 3.82 -3.90 6.62
C ILE A 19 2.55 -4.73 6.88
N GLU A 20 2.61 -6.04 6.68
CA GLU A 20 1.50 -6.96 6.97
C GLU A 20 1.18 -6.98 8.46
N ASP A 21 2.17 -7.16 9.33
CA ASP A 21 1.97 -7.11 10.79
C ASP A 21 1.36 -5.78 11.22
N ALA A 22 1.94 -4.67 10.76
CA ALA A 22 1.47 -3.34 11.11
C ALA A 22 0.06 -3.02 10.58
N THR A 23 -0.36 -3.64 9.47
CA THR A 23 -1.71 -3.46 8.90
C THR A 23 -2.70 -4.54 9.33
N ASN A 24 -2.29 -5.47 10.21
CA ASN A 24 -3.05 -6.67 10.56
C ASN A 24 -3.47 -7.46 9.32
N ASN A 25 -2.51 -7.78 8.45
CA ASN A 25 -2.73 -8.45 7.18
C ASN A 25 -3.75 -7.75 6.27
N PHE A 26 -3.65 -6.42 6.20
CA PHE A 26 -4.58 -5.55 5.46
C PHE A 26 -6.06 -5.73 5.84
N HIS A 27 -6.34 -6.00 7.12
CA HIS A 27 -7.70 -6.22 7.60
C HIS A 27 -8.64 -5.05 7.24
N PRO A 28 -9.88 -5.29 6.79
CA PRO A 28 -10.80 -4.24 6.33
C PRO A 28 -11.13 -3.18 7.39
N SER A 29 -11.00 -3.49 8.69
CA SER A 29 -11.15 -2.50 9.77
C SER A 29 -10.10 -1.38 9.73
N ASN A 30 -8.98 -1.62 9.04
CA ASN A 30 -7.88 -0.68 8.85
C ASN A 30 -8.00 0.07 7.53
N LEU A 31 -9.10 -0.11 6.79
CA LEU A 31 -9.36 0.65 5.57
C LEU A 31 -9.79 2.09 5.92
N ILE A 32 -9.07 3.06 5.36
CA ILE A 32 -9.39 4.48 5.47
C ILE A 32 -10.32 4.90 4.32
N GLY A 33 -10.11 4.34 3.12
CA GLY A 33 -10.91 4.68 1.95
C GLY A 33 -10.75 3.67 0.83
N GLU A 34 -11.80 3.54 0.03
CA GLU A 34 -11.83 2.70 -1.16
C GLU A 34 -12.17 3.54 -2.39
N GLY A 35 -11.42 3.33 -3.47
CA GLY A 35 -11.72 3.80 -4.80
C GLY A 35 -11.80 2.63 -5.78
N SER A 36 -12.11 2.92 -7.04
CA SER A 36 -12.36 1.92 -8.08
C SER A 36 -11.23 0.91 -8.31
N HIS A 37 -9.97 1.32 -8.14
CA HIS A 37 -8.80 0.45 -8.32
C HIS A 37 -7.80 0.52 -7.16
N ARG A 38 -8.13 1.26 -6.10
CA ARG A 38 -7.21 1.55 -4.99
C ARG A 38 -7.91 1.46 -3.66
N GLN A 39 -7.23 0.92 -2.67
CA GLN A 39 -7.66 0.87 -1.28
C GLN A 39 -6.58 1.51 -0.43
N LEU A 40 -6.96 2.40 0.48
CA LEU A 40 -6.03 3.08 1.38
C LEU A 40 -6.16 2.46 2.76
N GLY A 41 -5.12 1.75 3.21
CA GLY A 41 -5.04 1.16 4.54
C GLY A 41 -4.21 2.01 5.49
N LYS A 42 -4.55 1.99 6.78
CA LYS A 42 -3.65 2.42 7.86
C LYS A 42 -2.98 1.20 8.48
N GLY A 43 -1.79 1.40 9.01
CA GLY A 43 -1.13 0.44 9.87
C GLY A 43 -0.41 1.15 11.00
N ARG A 44 -0.06 0.40 12.04
CA ARG A 44 0.71 0.87 13.18
C ARG A 44 1.79 -0.14 13.50
N PHE A 45 3.04 0.30 13.44
CA PHE A 45 4.17 -0.49 13.87
C PHE A 45 4.21 -0.63 15.39
N GLN A 46 4.96 -1.61 15.90
CA GLN A 46 5.09 -1.90 17.33
C GLN A 46 5.72 -0.75 18.11
N ASP A 47 6.56 0.06 17.47
CA ASP A 47 7.14 1.29 18.01
C ASP A 47 6.11 2.42 18.18
N GLY A 48 4.87 2.20 17.74
CA GLY A 48 3.77 3.14 17.78
C GLY A 48 3.68 4.06 16.57
N SER A 49 4.64 4.01 15.65
CA SER A 49 4.66 4.79 14.41
C SER A 49 3.50 4.38 13.49
N MET A 50 2.88 5.36 12.85
CA MET A 50 1.76 5.13 11.94
C MET A 50 2.26 5.06 10.49
N LEU A 51 1.71 4.12 9.71
CA LEU A 51 1.92 4.04 8.28
C LEU A 51 0.60 4.13 7.51
N MET A 52 0.70 4.52 6.26
CA MET A 52 -0.42 4.52 5.33
C MET A 52 0.01 3.78 4.06
N VAL A 53 -0.76 2.77 3.67
CA VAL A 53 -0.44 1.90 2.54
C VAL A 53 -1.50 2.06 1.45
N ASN A 54 -1.04 2.25 0.22
CA ASN A 54 -1.91 2.33 -0.95
C ASN A 54 -1.90 0.98 -1.69
N LEU A 55 -2.98 0.23 -1.53
CA LEU A 55 -3.21 -1.07 -2.15
C LEU A 55 -3.79 -0.86 -3.54
N VAL A 56 -3.08 -1.31 -4.58
CA VAL A 56 -3.54 -1.20 -5.97
C VAL A 56 -3.98 -2.56 -6.48
N LYS A 57 -5.25 -2.68 -6.87
CA LYS A 57 -5.76 -3.90 -7.51
C LYS A 57 -5.25 -3.92 -8.96
N LEU A 58 -4.28 -4.79 -9.24
CA LEU A 58 -3.80 -5.00 -10.61
C LEU A 58 -4.89 -5.73 -11.41
N LYS A 59 -5.53 -5.03 -12.37
CA LYS A 59 -6.36 -5.70 -13.37
C LYS A 59 -5.45 -6.37 -14.40
N GLN A 60 -5.52 -7.69 -14.51
CA GLN A 60 -4.96 -8.40 -15.65
C GLN A 60 -5.72 -7.94 -16.91
N LYS A 61 -5.02 -7.29 -17.84
CA LYS A 61 -5.56 -6.95 -19.16
C LYS A 61 -5.62 -8.22 -20.02
N ASN A 62 -6.67 -9.03 -19.87
CA ASN A 62 -7.06 -9.95 -20.93
C ASN A 62 -7.76 -9.16 -22.03
N GLN A 63 -6.97 -8.52 -22.91
CA GLN A 63 -7.49 -7.86 -24.10
C GLN A 63 -7.89 -8.93 -25.13
N THR A 64 -9.11 -9.46 -25.03
CA THR A 64 -9.72 -10.15 -26.17
C THR A 64 -10.04 -9.10 -27.23
N LEU A 65 -9.18 -9.00 -28.24
CA LEU A 65 -9.45 -8.24 -29.46
C LEU A 65 -10.68 -8.86 -30.14
N LYS A 66 -11.83 -8.20 -30.03
CA LYS A 66 -13.01 -8.55 -30.80
C LYS A 66 -12.82 -7.98 -32.21
N VAL A 67 -12.39 -8.85 -33.13
CA VAL A 67 -12.39 -8.52 -34.56
C VAL A 67 -13.84 -8.60 -35.03
N LEU A 68 -14.40 -7.46 -35.44
CA LEU A 68 -15.68 -7.44 -36.14
C LEU A 68 -15.39 -7.69 -37.63
N PRO A 69 -16.00 -8.69 -38.27
CA PRO A 69 -15.93 -8.82 -39.72
C PRO A 69 -16.74 -7.69 -40.39
N CYS A 70 -16.21 -7.16 -41.50
CA CYS A 70 -16.89 -6.22 -42.39
C CYS A 70 -18.08 -6.89 -43.09
#